data_AF-A0A6P3Y6V4-F1
#
_entry.id   AF-A0A6P3Y6V4-F1
#
_cell.length_a   1.000
_cell.length_b   1.000
_cell.length_c   1.000
_cell.angle_alpha   90.00
_cell.angle_beta   90.00
_cell.angle_gamma   90.00
#
_symmetry.space_group_name_H-M   'P 1'
#
loop_
_entity.id
_entity.type
_entity.pdbx_description
1 polymer ?
#
loop_
_entity_poly.entity_id
_entity_poly.type
_entity_poly.pdbx_seq_one_letter_code
_entity_poly.pdbx_strand_id
1 'polypeptide(L)'
;MADEEEAECPNNAQLFRMAISHTFKNIAESVSEDEFVETLTILKSNPHTAKKLHKAMVEELYKSMNADLEAMLEEDTLQEALAKVARLSEDSTVSADKEAWRPPGDVALHLRSLDAYTIRQATEELEKRVNEMERENETLMKSIAESRSRICATDDSVRKILDHAPVVLQRLENTYQQLTTCIRAIDSE
;
A
#
# COMPACT_ATOMS: atom_id res chain seq x y z
N MET A 1 32.37 12.40 -0.37
CA MET A 1 32.76 10.99 -0.20
C MET A 1 31.57 10.26 0.34
N ALA A 2 30.79 9.71 -0.58
CA ALA A 2 29.86 8.62 -0.32
C ALA A 2 29.99 7.83 -1.61
N ASP A 3 30.89 6.85 -1.57
CA ASP A 3 31.03 5.87 -2.62
C ASP A 3 29.68 5.17 -2.70
N GLU A 4 28.94 5.46 -3.76
CA GLU A 4 27.86 4.60 -4.22
C GLU A 4 28.55 3.29 -4.60
N GLU A 5 28.59 2.36 -3.64
CA GLU A 5 28.87 0.96 -3.91
C GLU A 5 27.87 0.55 -5.00
N GLU A 6 28.36 0.48 -6.24
CA GLU A 6 27.72 -0.18 -7.35
C GLU A 6 27.42 -1.60 -6.88
N ALA A 7 26.21 -1.78 -6.34
CA ALA A 7 25.66 -3.07 -5.98
C ALA A 7 25.76 -3.93 -7.24
N GLU A 8 26.72 -4.85 -7.24
CA GLU A 8 26.99 -5.84 -8.28
C GLU A 8 25.66 -6.37 -8.80
N CYS A 9 25.31 -5.94 -10.00
CA CYS A 9 24.06 -6.31 -10.64
C CYS A 9 24.02 -7.85 -10.75
N PRO A 10 22.93 -8.53 -10.38
CA PRO A 10 22.96 -9.98 -10.31
C PRO A 10 23.21 -10.60 -11.70
N ASN A 11 24.07 -11.62 -11.69
CA ASN A 11 24.71 -12.34 -12.80
C ASN A 11 23.79 -12.89 -13.91
N ASN A 12 22.47 -12.73 -13.85
CA ASN A 12 21.54 -13.36 -14.80
C ASN A 12 21.75 -12.91 -16.26
N ALA A 13 22.03 -11.62 -16.48
CA ALA A 13 22.33 -11.10 -17.82
C ALA A 13 23.65 -11.65 -18.38
N GLN A 14 24.66 -11.79 -17.53
CA GLN A 14 25.96 -12.36 -17.91
C GLN A 14 25.84 -13.86 -18.19
N LEU A 15 25.12 -14.62 -17.35
CA LEU A 15 24.84 -16.03 -17.58
C LEU A 15 24.07 -16.27 -18.89
N PHE A 16 23.06 -15.45 -19.16
CA PHE A 16 22.31 -15.49 -20.42
C PHE A 16 23.25 -15.23 -21.61
N ARG A 17 24.03 -14.14 -21.55
CA ARG A 17 25.01 -13.78 -22.59
C ARG A 17 26.00 -14.91 -22.85
N MET A 18 26.56 -15.51 -21.80
CA MET A 18 27.49 -16.64 -21.91
C MET A 18 26.84 -17.86 -22.56
N ALA A 19 25.63 -18.23 -22.13
CA ALA A 19 24.92 -19.40 -22.65
C ALA A 19 24.57 -19.24 -24.15
N ILE A 20 24.08 -18.07 -24.55
CA ILE A 20 23.73 -17.79 -25.93
C ILE A 20 24.99 -17.67 -26.81
N SER A 21 26.02 -16.96 -26.35
CA SER A 21 27.29 -16.83 -27.08
C SER A 21 27.95 -18.19 -27.31
N HIS A 22 27.92 -19.09 -26.32
CA HIS A 22 28.36 -20.47 -26.49
C HIS A 22 27.54 -21.23 -27.54
N THR A 23 26.21 -21.05 -27.54
CA THR A 23 25.32 -21.65 -28.55
C THR A 23 25.64 -21.13 -29.95
N PHE A 24 25.91 -19.83 -30.11
CA PHE A 24 26.34 -19.23 -31.37
C PHE A 24 27.67 -19.78 -31.87
N LYS A 25 28.62 -20.02 -30.97
CA LYS A 25 29.88 -20.68 -31.33
C LYS A 25 29.62 -22.08 -31.88
N ASN A 26 28.78 -22.87 -31.20
CA ASN A 26 28.42 -24.22 -31.65
C ASN A 26 27.71 -24.20 -33.02
N ILE A 27 26.85 -23.21 -33.26
CA ILE A 27 26.19 -23.03 -34.56
C ILE A 27 27.22 -22.69 -35.65
N ALA A 28 28.11 -21.74 -35.38
CA ALA A 28 29.13 -21.33 -36.34
C ALA A 28 30.10 -22.47 -36.68
N GLU A 29 30.46 -23.30 -35.70
CA GLU A 29 31.36 -24.45 -35.85
C GLU A 29 30.63 -25.75 -36.23
N SER A 30 29.32 -25.72 -36.45
CA SER A 30 28.50 -26.92 -36.71
C SER A 30 28.83 -27.65 -38.01
N VAL A 31 29.38 -26.94 -38.99
CA VAL A 31 29.83 -27.48 -40.27
C VAL A 31 31.35 -27.56 -40.24
N SER A 32 31.89 -28.78 -40.34
CA SER A 32 33.33 -28.99 -40.42
C SER A 32 33.92 -28.49 -41.75
N GLU A 33 35.24 -28.27 -41.80
CA GLU A 33 35.93 -27.87 -43.04
C GLU A 33 35.71 -28.91 -44.16
N ASP A 34 35.71 -30.21 -43.82
CA ASP A 34 35.49 -31.30 -44.76
C ASP A 34 34.06 -31.29 -45.33
N GLU A 35 33.04 -31.18 -44.47
CA GLU A 35 31.64 -31.07 -44.90
C GLU A 35 31.39 -29.82 -45.76
N PHE A 36 32.05 -28.71 -45.43
CA PHE A 36 31.99 -27.48 -46.21
C PHE A 36 32.53 -27.67 -47.64
N VAL A 37 33.69 -28.34 -47.78
CA VAL A 37 34.30 -28.66 -49.08
C VAL A 37 33.49 -29.70 -49.86
N GLU A 38 32.90 -30.68 -49.18
CA GLU A 38 32.03 -31.67 -49.81
C GLU A 38 30.75 -31.04 -50.36
N THR A 39 30.17 -30.09 -49.63
CA THR A 39 28.98 -29.34 -50.05
C THR A 39 29.30 -28.38 -51.19
N LEU A 40 30.39 -27.61 -51.08
CA LEU A 40 30.84 -26.66 -52.10
C LEU A 40 31.91 -27.28 -53.00
N THR A 41 31.49 -28.26 -53.79
CA THR A 41 32.38 -29.07 -54.67
C THR A 41 33.27 -28.25 -55.61
N ILE A 42 32.89 -27.02 -55.96
CA ILE A 42 33.70 -26.08 -56.76
C ILE A 42 35.05 -25.73 -56.10
N LEU A 43 35.17 -25.90 -54.78
CA LEU A 43 36.38 -25.57 -54.01
C LEU A 43 37.34 -26.77 -53.87
N LYS A 44 36.96 -27.98 -54.30
CA LYS A 44 37.79 -29.19 -54.16
C LYS A 44 39.14 -29.08 -54.86
N SER A 45 39.22 -28.32 -55.95
CA SER A 45 40.45 -28.07 -56.71
C SER A 45 41.38 -27.05 -56.04
N ASN A 46 40.93 -26.31 -55.02
CA ASN A 46 41.70 -25.30 -54.30
C ASN A 46 41.46 -25.37 -52.77
N PRO A 47 42.03 -26.38 -52.10
CA PRO A 47 41.79 -26.63 -50.68
C PRO A 47 42.23 -25.47 -49.78
N HIS A 48 43.29 -24.75 -50.17
CA HIS A 48 43.75 -23.58 -49.41
C HIS A 48 42.72 -22.44 -49.42
N THR A 49 42.07 -22.18 -50.56
CA THR A 49 40.98 -21.20 -50.64
C THR A 49 39.76 -21.67 -49.87
N ALA A 50 39.43 -22.96 -49.94
CA ALA A 50 38.31 -23.54 -49.20
C ALA A 50 38.48 -23.36 -47.68
N LYS A 51 39.66 -23.65 -47.15
CA LYS A 51 40.02 -23.45 -45.75
C LYS A 51 39.87 -22.00 -45.30
N LYS A 52 40.36 -21.06 -46.12
CA LYS A 52 40.24 -19.62 -45.83
C LYS A 52 38.78 -19.18 -45.81
N LEU A 53 37.97 -19.67 -46.75
CA LEU A 53 36.56 -19.31 -46.84
C LEU A 53 35.74 -19.90 -45.71
N HIS A 54 35.96 -21.17 -45.35
CA HIS A 54 35.33 -21.80 -44.19
C HIS A 54 35.66 -21.04 -42.91
N LYS A 55 36.94 -20.75 -42.66
CA LYS A 55 37.35 -19.96 -41.50
C LYS A 55 36.68 -18.58 -41.45
N ALA A 56 36.64 -17.87 -42.58
CA ALA A 56 35.98 -16.57 -42.66
C ALA A 56 34.47 -16.66 -42.41
N MET A 57 33.81 -17.73 -42.89
CA MET A 57 32.39 -17.98 -42.63
C MET A 57 32.13 -18.18 -41.13
N VAL A 58 32.91 -19.04 -40.46
CA VAL A 58 32.77 -19.30 -39.02
C VAL A 58 32.97 -18.02 -38.21
N GLU A 59 34.06 -17.28 -38.49
CA GLU A 59 34.39 -16.04 -37.77
C GLU A 59 33.32 -14.96 -37.96
N GLU A 60 32.89 -14.72 -39.20
CA GLU A 60 31.90 -13.68 -39.49
C GLU A 60 30.52 -14.04 -38.95
N LEU A 61 30.11 -15.30 -39.07
CA LEU A 61 28.82 -15.76 -38.55
C LEU A 61 28.76 -15.62 -37.03
N TYR A 62 29.79 -16.10 -36.32
CA TYR A 62 29.88 -15.94 -34.86
C TYR A 62 29.87 -14.46 -34.46
N LYS A 63 30.67 -13.63 -35.15
CA LYS A 63 30.76 -12.20 -34.85
C LYS A 63 29.43 -11.47 -35.08
N SER A 64 28.77 -11.73 -36.21
CA SER A 64 27.47 -11.13 -36.54
C SER A 64 26.41 -11.50 -35.51
N MET A 65 26.27 -12.79 -35.19
CA MET A 65 25.27 -13.23 -34.20
C MET A 65 25.52 -12.63 -32.81
N ASN A 66 26.79 -12.50 -32.38
CA ASN A 66 27.09 -11.84 -31.11
C ASN A 66 26.82 -10.34 -31.17
N ALA A 67 27.10 -9.66 -32.29
CA ALA A 67 26.77 -8.25 -32.44
C ALA A 67 25.25 -8.01 -32.32
N ASP A 68 24.43 -8.87 -32.93
CA ASP A 68 22.97 -8.82 -32.79
C ASP A 68 22.51 -9.07 -31.35
N LEU A 69 23.15 -9.99 -30.63
CA LEU A 69 22.88 -10.23 -29.21
C LEU A 69 23.21 -9.01 -28.33
N GLU A 70 24.34 -8.35 -28.57
CA GLU A 70 24.66 -7.12 -27.84
C GLU A 70 23.65 -6.02 -28.15
N ALA A 71 23.26 -5.85 -29.42
CA ALA A 71 22.24 -4.89 -29.81
C ALA A 71 20.90 -5.20 -29.12
N MET A 72 20.48 -6.46 -29.05
CA MET A 72 19.26 -6.86 -28.31
C MET A 72 19.36 -6.62 -26.80
N LEU A 73 20.55 -6.79 -26.21
CA LEU A 73 20.76 -6.52 -24.79
C LEU A 73 20.70 -5.02 -24.48
N GLU A 74 21.16 -4.18 -25.41
CA GLU A 74 21.19 -2.71 -25.30
C GLU A 74 19.85 -2.03 -25.69
N GLU A 75 19.20 -2.44 -26.78
CA GLU A 75 17.97 -1.80 -27.29
C GLU A 75 16.73 -2.14 -26.45
N ASP A 76 16.61 -3.36 -25.94
CA ASP A 76 15.32 -3.91 -25.50
C ASP A 76 15.09 -3.94 -23.98
N THR A 77 15.81 -3.13 -23.18
CA THR A 77 15.72 -3.14 -21.69
C THR A 77 15.94 -4.52 -21.06
N LEU A 78 16.41 -5.52 -21.83
CA LEU A 78 16.50 -6.90 -21.40
C LEU A 78 17.48 -7.05 -20.23
N GLN A 79 18.58 -6.31 -20.27
CA GLN A 79 19.53 -6.22 -19.18
C GLN A 79 18.87 -5.67 -17.90
N GLU A 80 18.06 -4.61 -18.02
CA GLU A 80 17.32 -4.04 -16.88
C GLU A 80 16.25 -4.99 -16.35
N ALA A 81 15.55 -5.70 -17.23
CA ALA A 81 14.53 -6.68 -16.86
C ALA A 81 15.15 -7.86 -16.11
N LEU A 82 16.28 -8.40 -16.59
CA LEU A 82 17.01 -9.48 -15.92
C LEU A 82 17.58 -9.04 -14.56
N ALA A 83 18.08 -7.80 -14.48
CA ALA A 83 18.50 -7.20 -13.22
C ALA A 83 17.33 -7.05 -12.23
N LYS A 84 16.18 -6.57 -12.71
CA LYS A 84 14.96 -6.41 -11.91
C LYS A 84 14.43 -7.75 -11.40
N VAL A 85 14.42 -8.78 -12.24
CA VAL A 85 14.02 -10.15 -11.84
C VAL A 85 14.91 -10.64 -10.70
N ALA A 86 16.21 -10.41 -10.78
CA ALA A 86 17.13 -10.85 -9.75
C ALA A 86 16.94 -10.09 -8.43
N ARG A 87 16.76 -8.77 -8.48
CA ARG A 87 16.40 -7.98 -7.29
C ARG A 87 15.10 -8.48 -6.64
N LEU A 88 14.06 -8.74 -7.44
CA LEU A 88 12.80 -9.30 -6.95
C LEU A 88 12.97 -10.70 -6.32
N SER A 89 13.94 -11.48 -6.80
CA SER A 89 14.28 -12.78 -6.22
C SER A 89 14.97 -12.64 -4.87
N GLU A 90 15.84 -11.64 -4.70
CA GLU A 90 16.52 -11.34 -3.44
C GLU A 90 15.56 -10.74 -2.40
N ASP A 91 14.69 -9.82 -2.84
CA ASP A 91 13.68 -9.15 -2.00
C ASP A 91 12.53 -10.08 -1.59
N SER A 92 12.41 -11.25 -2.22
CA SER A 92 11.34 -12.19 -1.94
C SER A 92 11.47 -12.76 -0.52
N THR A 93 10.56 -12.35 0.36
CA THR A 93 10.42 -12.87 1.73
C THR A 93 9.75 -14.25 1.80
N VAL A 94 9.31 -14.79 0.66
CA VAL A 94 8.67 -16.10 0.58
C VAL A 94 9.74 -17.19 0.64
N SER A 95 9.66 -18.06 1.65
CA SER A 95 10.54 -19.23 1.77
C SER A 95 10.44 -20.10 0.52
N ALA A 96 11.58 -20.64 0.05
CA ALA A 96 11.66 -21.49 -1.14
C ALA A 96 10.66 -22.67 -1.15
N ASP A 97 10.26 -23.16 0.03
CA ASP A 97 9.33 -24.28 0.18
C ASP A 97 7.84 -23.91 0.05
N LYS A 98 7.50 -22.62 -0.10
CA LYS A 98 6.12 -22.17 -0.24
C LYS A 98 5.83 -21.74 -1.66
N GLU A 99 4.80 -22.33 -2.23
CA GLU A 99 4.32 -21.95 -3.54
C GLU A 99 3.75 -20.52 -3.48
N ALA A 100 4.42 -19.62 -4.19
CA ALA A 100 3.97 -18.25 -4.33
C ALA A 100 2.66 -18.21 -5.12
N TRP A 101 1.76 -17.31 -4.73
CA TRP A 101 0.49 -17.14 -5.42
C TRP A 101 0.71 -16.89 -6.93
N ARG A 102 -0.15 -17.50 -7.75
CA ARG A 102 -0.20 -17.32 -9.21
C ARG A 102 -1.60 -16.85 -9.59
N PRO A 103 -1.74 -15.94 -10.57
CA PRO A 103 -3.06 -15.51 -11.03
C PRO A 103 -3.90 -16.71 -11.49
N PRO A 104 -5.15 -16.87 -11.00
CA PRO A 104 -5.99 -18.03 -11.29
C PRO A 104 -6.61 -18.03 -12.69
N GLY A 105 -6.28 -17.06 -13.55
CA GLY A 105 -6.89 -16.87 -14.87
C GLY A 105 -8.25 -16.17 -14.86
N ASP A 106 -8.89 -16.03 -13.70
CA ASP A 106 -10.08 -15.21 -13.50
C ASP A 106 -9.71 -13.81 -13.02
N VAL A 107 -10.04 -12.80 -13.83
CA VAL A 107 -9.77 -11.38 -13.55
C VAL A 107 -10.49 -10.92 -12.28
N ALA A 108 -11.70 -11.39 -12.01
CA ALA A 108 -12.46 -10.99 -10.83
C ALA A 108 -11.77 -11.47 -9.54
N LEU A 109 -11.17 -12.67 -9.56
CA LEU A 109 -10.38 -13.18 -8.44
C LEU A 109 -9.03 -12.46 -8.31
N HIS A 110 -8.45 -12.02 -9.43
CA HIS A 110 -7.19 -11.27 -9.43
C HIS A 110 -7.35 -9.88 -8.81
N LEU A 111 -8.45 -9.16 -9.12
CA LEU A 111 -8.70 -7.81 -8.63
C LEU A 111 -9.02 -7.74 -7.12
N ARG A 112 -9.52 -8.83 -6.54
CA ARG A 112 -9.85 -8.90 -5.10
C ARG A 112 -8.68 -8.56 -4.18
N SER A 113 -7.44 -8.83 -4.57
CA SER A 113 -6.27 -8.54 -3.74
C SER A 113 -5.93 -7.04 -3.71
N LEU A 114 -6.05 -6.36 -4.84
CA LEU A 114 -5.86 -4.91 -4.94
C LEU A 114 -6.98 -4.17 -4.20
N ASP A 115 -8.22 -4.59 -4.43
CA ASP A 115 -9.39 -4.07 -3.73
C ASP A 115 -9.28 -4.26 -2.22
N ALA A 116 -8.70 -5.38 -1.76
CA ALA A 116 -8.52 -5.64 -0.33
C ALA A 116 -7.66 -4.59 0.37
N TYR A 117 -6.61 -4.08 -0.28
CA TYR A 117 -5.77 -3.03 0.29
C TYR A 117 -6.56 -1.71 0.42
N THR A 118 -7.25 -1.30 -0.65
CA THR A 118 -8.05 -0.08 -0.64
C THR A 118 -9.21 -0.16 0.35
N ILE A 119 -9.90 -1.30 0.40
CA ILE A 119 -10.98 -1.57 1.36
C ILE A 119 -10.43 -1.50 2.78
N ARG A 120 -9.27 -2.09 3.06
CA ARG A 120 -8.65 -2.03 4.39
C ARG A 120 -8.36 -0.60 4.81
N GLN A 121 -7.74 0.20 3.94
CA GLN A 121 -7.43 1.59 4.23
C GLN A 121 -8.71 2.41 4.51
N ALA A 122 -9.74 2.24 3.68
CA ALA A 122 -11.03 2.89 3.88
C ALA A 122 -11.70 2.46 5.19
N THR A 123 -11.61 1.18 5.54
CA THR A 123 -12.17 0.63 6.78
C THR A 123 -11.47 1.22 8.01
N GLU A 124 -10.14 1.29 8.00
CA GLU A 124 -9.34 1.88 9.09
C GLU A 124 -9.65 3.39 9.26
N GLU A 125 -9.90 4.11 8.17
CA GLU A 125 -10.31 5.52 8.23
C GLU A 125 -11.73 5.69 8.80
N LEU A 126 -12.68 4.88 8.34
CA LEU A 126 -14.06 4.87 8.82
C LEU A 126 -14.11 4.56 10.32
N GLU A 127 -13.37 3.56 10.78
CA GLU A 127 -13.28 3.18 12.19
C GLU A 127 -12.79 4.35 13.05
N LYS A 128 -11.75 5.06 12.62
CA LYS A 128 -11.28 6.26 13.34
C LYS A 128 -12.37 7.34 13.45
N ARG A 129 -13.10 7.60 12.37
CA ARG A 129 -14.18 8.60 12.37
C ARG A 129 -15.34 8.21 13.27
N VAL A 130 -15.73 6.93 13.25
CA VAL A 130 -16.80 6.41 14.12
C VAL A 130 -16.40 6.54 15.59
N ASN A 131 -15.18 6.12 15.94
CA ASN A 131 -14.68 6.19 17.31
C ASN A 131 -14.59 7.64 17.84
N GLU A 132 -14.26 8.61 16.99
CA GLU A 132 -14.30 10.04 17.36
C GLU A 132 -15.73 10.48 17.67
N MET A 133 -16.66 10.18 16.77
CA MET A 133 -18.06 10.56 16.91
C MET A 133 -18.72 9.94 18.14
N GLU A 134 -18.41 8.67 18.44
CA GLU A 134 -18.91 8.00 19.64
C GLU A 134 -18.40 8.65 20.93
N ARG A 135 -17.11 9.02 20.99
CA ARG A 135 -16.56 9.77 22.12
C ARG A 135 -17.20 11.14 22.28
N GLU A 136 -17.32 11.90 21.20
CA GLU A 136 -17.99 13.21 21.24
C GLU A 136 -19.43 13.07 21.75
N ASN A 137 -20.17 12.08 21.25
CA ASN A 137 -21.54 11.82 21.68
C ASN A 137 -21.61 11.42 23.17
N GLU A 138 -20.68 10.60 23.66
CA GLU A 138 -20.61 10.26 25.09
C GLU A 138 -20.39 11.52 25.96
N THR A 139 -19.53 12.44 25.54
CA THR A 139 -19.31 13.69 26.26
C THR A 139 -20.55 14.59 26.26
N LEU A 140 -21.26 14.66 25.13
CA LEU A 140 -22.51 15.41 25.01
C LEU A 140 -23.60 14.81 25.90
N MET A 141 -23.75 13.49 25.92
CA MET A 141 -24.70 12.81 26.80
C MET A 141 -24.45 13.10 28.28
N LYS A 142 -23.19 13.10 28.72
CA LYS A 142 -22.81 13.48 30.09
C LYS A 142 -23.21 14.92 30.40
N SER A 143 -22.88 15.87 29.53
CA SER A 143 -23.25 17.28 29.67
C SER A 143 -24.77 17.51 29.72
N ILE A 144 -25.53 16.79 28.89
CA ILE A 144 -27.00 16.82 28.91
C ILE A 144 -27.55 16.26 30.22
N ALA A 145 -27.02 15.15 30.72
CA ALA A 145 -27.45 14.55 31.99
C ALA A 145 -27.19 15.47 33.18
N GLU A 146 -26.02 16.11 33.23
CA GLU A 146 -25.69 17.13 34.24
C GLU A 146 -26.63 18.34 34.16
N SER A 147 -26.88 18.84 32.95
CA SER A 147 -27.77 19.97 32.73
C SER A 147 -29.21 19.67 33.14
N ARG A 148 -29.72 18.49 32.78
CA ARG A 148 -31.04 18.01 33.23
C ARG A 148 -31.12 17.92 34.75
N SER A 149 -30.09 17.40 35.40
CA SER A 149 -30.03 17.31 36.87
C SER A 149 -30.07 18.69 37.54
N ARG A 150 -29.35 19.69 36.99
CA ARG A 150 -29.41 21.08 37.46
C ARG A 150 -30.79 21.71 37.31
N ILE A 151 -31.46 21.44 36.19
CA ILE A 151 -32.83 21.93 35.94
C ILE A 151 -33.78 21.32 36.97
N CYS A 152 -33.74 20.01 37.20
CA CYS A 152 -34.57 19.35 38.20
C CYS A 152 -34.33 19.91 39.62
N ALA A 153 -33.07 20.12 40.02
CA ALA A 153 -32.75 20.70 41.33
C ALA A 153 -33.28 22.13 41.49
N THR A 154 -33.20 22.94 40.42
CA THR A 154 -33.76 24.29 40.39
C THR A 154 -35.28 24.26 40.48
N ASP A 155 -35.93 23.41 39.68
CA ASP A 155 -37.39 23.25 39.66
C ASP A 155 -37.93 22.80 41.03
N ASP A 156 -37.27 21.84 41.68
CA ASP A 156 -37.62 21.42 43.04
C ASP A 156 -37.45 22.55 44.08
N SER A 157 -36.42 23.39 43.91
CA SER A 157 -36.19 24.54 44.78
C SER A 157 -37.28 25.60 44.60
N VAL A 158 -37.66 25.89 43.34
CA VAL A 158 -38.76 26.81 43.01
C VAL A 158 -40.08 26.26 43.55
N ARG A 159 -40.36 24.96 43.39
CA ARG A 159 -41.57 24.32 43.92
C ARG A 159 -41.66 24.48 45.45
N LYS A 160 -40.58 24.22 46.18
CA LYS A 160 -40.53 24.42 47.65
C LYS A 160 -40.83 25.86 48.06
N ILE A 161 -40.28 26.84 47.33
CA ILE A 161 -40.53 28.27 47.60
C ILE A 161 -42.02 28.59 47.34
N LEU A 162 -42.57 28.12 46.21
CA LEU A 162 -43.97 28.32 45.86
C LEU A 162 -44.92 27.67 46.87
N ASP A 163 -44.60 26.47 47.37
CA ASP A 163 -45.40 25.77 48.37
C ASP A 163 -45.36 26.48 49.74
N HIS A 164 -44.23 27.10 50.10
CA HIS A 164 -44.06 27.79 51.39
C HIS A 164 -44.58 29.23 51.39
N ALA A 165 -44.57 29.91 50.23
CA ALA A 165 -44.95 31.31 50.12
C ALA A 165 -46.37 31.62 50.66
N PRO A 166 -47.43 30.83 50.38
CA PRO A 166 -48.76 31.06 50.95
C PRO A 166 -48.78 31.01 52.48
N VAL A 167 -48.00 30.11 53.08
CA VAL A 167 -47.91 29.97 54.55
C VAL A 167 -47.29 31.22 55.17
N VAL A 168 -46.23 31.75 54.56
CA VAL A 168 -45.57 32.98 55.01
C VAL A 168 -46.48 34.19 54.83
N LEU A 169 -47.13 34.32 53.66
CA LEU A 169 -48.08 35.39 53.39
C LEU A 169 -49.26 35.38 54.38
N GLN A 170 -49.83 34.20 54.67
CA GLN A 170 -50.90 34.07 55.65
C GLN A 170 -50.44 34.47 57.06
N ARG A 171 -49.23 34.10 57.47
CA ARG A 171 -48.66 34.53 58.75
C ARG A 171 -48.51 36.06 58.80
N LEU A 172 -47.98 36.66 57.74
CA LEU A 172 -47.81 38.10 57.65
C LEU A 172 -49.15 38.84 57.75
N GLU A 173 -50.16 38.37 57.00
CA GLU A 173 -51.53 38.89 57.04
C GLU A 173 -52.11 38.82 58.46
N ASN A 174 -51.96 37.68 59.14
CA ASN A 174 -52.42 37.51 60.51
C ASN A 174 -51.72 38.49 61.48
N THR A 175 -50.40 38.70 61.35
CA THR A 175 -49.67 39.66 62.19
C THR A 175 -50.07 41.10 61.92
N TYR A 176 -50.33 41.45 60.66
CA TYR A 176 -50.82 42.76 60.28
C TYR A 176 -52.18 43.04 60.94
N GLN A 177 -53.12 42.10 60.85
CA GLN A 177 -54.44 42.22 61.48
C GLN A 177 -54.35 42.37 63.00
N GLN A 178 -53.45 41.63 63.66
CA GLN A 178 -53.20 41.77 65.10
C GLN A 178 -52.69 43.18 65.45
N LEU A 179 -51.69 43.68 64.72
CA LEU A 179 -51.16 45.04 64.92
C LEU A 179 -52.22 46.11 64.70
N THR A 180 -53.02 46.02 63.63
CA THR A 180 -54.12 46.96 63.36
C THR A 180 -55.17 46.94 64.47
N THR A 181 -55.39 45.79 65.11
CA THR A 181 -56.30 45.68 66.26
C THR A 181 -55.71 46.34 67.49
N CYS A 182 -54.42 46.12 67.79
CA CYS A 182 -53.72 46.79 68.89
C CYS A 182 -53.69 48.32 68.72
N ILE A 183 -53.40 48.83 67.52
CA ILE A 183 -53.40 50.27 67.24
C ILE A 183 -54.79 50.87 67.47
N ARG A 184 -55.84 50.22 66.95
CA ARG A 184 -57.22 50.66 67.20
C ARG A 184 -57.60 50.67 68.68
N ALA A 185 -57.08 49.73 69.47
CA ALA A 185 -57.31 49.71 70.91
C ALA A 185 -56.63 50.88 71.62
N ILE A 186 -55.42 51.26 71.20
CA ILE A 186 -54.67 52.42 71.72
C ILE A 186 -55.35 53.74 71.34
N ASP A 187 -55.91 53.85 70.14
CA ASP A 187 -56.62 55.05 69.66
C ASP A 187 -58.01 55.23 70.31
N SER A 188 -58.49 54.25 71.09
CA SER A 188 -59.82 54.24 71.72
C SER A 188 -59.82 54.47 73.24
N GLU A 189 -58.65 54.75 73.84
CA GLU A 189 -58.47 55.28 75.21
C GLU A 189 -58.30 56.81 75.20
#